data_AF-A0A2H4UXT7-F1
#
_entry.id   AF-A0A2H4UXT7-F1
#
_cell.length_a   1.000
_cell.length_b   1.000
_cell.length_c   1.000
_cell.angle_alpha   90.00
_cell.angle_beta   90.00
_cell.angle_gamma   90.00
#
_symmetry.space_group_name_H-M   'P 1'
#
loop_
_entity.id
_entity.type
_entity.pdbx_description
1 polymer ?
#
loop_
_entity_poly.entity_id
_entity_poly.type
_entity_poly.pdbx_seq_one_letter_code
_entity_poly.pdbx_strand_id
1 'polypeptide(L)' 'VNGERPFADILSSIRYWVIHSITIPALFLAGWLFVASGLADFGGLGF' A
#
# COMPACT_ATOMS: atom_id res chain seq x y z
N VAL A 1 3.08 -12.58 -27.12
CA VAL A 1 3.43 -11.81 -25.91
C VAL A 1 2.17 -11.07 -25.52
N ASN A 2 1.71 -11.26 -24.29
CA ASN A 2 0.47 -10.67 -23.83
C ASN A 2 0.58 -9.14 -23.93
N GLY A 3 -0.50 -8.46 -24.33
CA GLY A 3 -0.49 -7.04 -24.71
C GLY A 3 -0.32 -6.06 -23.54
N GLU A 4 0.00 -6.53 -22.34
CA GLU A 4 0.24 -5.65 -21.20
C GLU A 4 1.57 -4.91 -21.33
N ARG A 5 1.65 -3.76 -20.68
CA ARG A 5 2.88 -2.99 -20.57
C ARG A 5 3.90 -3.78 -19.72
N PRO A 6 5.16 -3.93 -20.17
CA PRO A 6 6.19 -4.59 -19.39
C PRO A 6 6.37 -3.96 -18.01
N PHE A 7 6.58 -4.79 -16.99
CA PHE A 7 6.71 -4.31 -15.61
C PHE A 7 7.91 -3.36 -15.41
N ALA A 8 9.04 -3.64 -16.07
CA ALA A 8 10.22 -2.78 -16.04
C ALA A 8 9.93 -1.37 -16.58
N ASP A 9 9.09 -1.25 -17.60
CA ASP A 9 8.67 0.04 -18.15
C ASP A 9 7.74 0.78 -17.17
N ILE A 10 6.92 0.05 -16.41
CA ILE A 10 6.05 0.63 -15.38
C ILE A 10 6.89 1.21 -14.24
N LEU A 11 7.81 0.42 -13.68
CA LEU A 11 8.66 0.85 -12.56
C LEU A 11 9.63 1.97 -12.92
N SER A 12 10.10 2.06 -14.16
CA SER A 12 10.97 3.16 -14.60
C SER A 12 10.20 4.46 -14.92
N SER A 13 8.86 4.43 -14.92
CA SER A 13 8.04 5.58 -15.26
C SER A 13 7.92 6.58 -14.12
N ILE A 14 8.15 7.87 -14.40
CA ILE A 14 7.96 8.94 -13.40
C ILE A 14 6.52 9.01 -12.90
N ARG A 15 5.53 8.77 -13.78
CA ARG A 15 4.11 8.77 -13.43
C ARG A 15 3.79 7.69 -12.40
N TYR A 16 4.43 6.53 -12.50
CA TYR A 16 4.26 5.46 -11.52
C TYR A 16 4.71 5.93 -10.13
N TRP A 17 5.90 6.52 -10.03
CA TRP A 17 6.43 7.02 -8.75
C TRP A 17 5.69 8.24 -8.21
N VAL A 18 5.20 9.16 -9.04
CA VAL A 18 4.36 10.28 -8.59
C VAL A 18 3.12 9.78 -7.85
N ILE A 19 2.51 8.69 -8.33
CA ILE A 19 1.33 8.10 -7.69
C ILE A 19 1.75 7.26 -6.48
N HIS A 20 2.72 6.37 -6.66
CA HIS A 20 3.07 5.34 -5.67
C HIS A 20 3.87 5.88 -4.49
N SER A 21 4.54 7.03 -4.63
CA SER A 21 5.17 7.73 -3.51
C SER A 21 4.17 8.24 -2.47
N ILE A 22 2.88 8.34 -2.81
CA ILE A 22 1.82 8.71 -1.87
C ILE A 22 1.04 7.46 -1.45
N THR A 23 0.62 6.63 -2.41
CA THR A 23 -0.26 5.49 -2.09
C THR A 23 0.44 4.39 -1.30
N ILE A 24 1.73 4.12 -1.54
CA ILE A 24 2.48 3.10 -0.77
C ILE A 24 2.68 3.55 0.68
N PRO A 25 3.21 4.75 0.99
CA PRO A 25 3.31 5.21 2.37
C PRO A 25 1.96 5.34 3.06
N ALA A 26 0.91 5.79 2.36
CA ALA A 26 -0.43 5.89 2.91
C ALA A 26 -1.00 4.52 3.31
N LEU A 27 -0.87 3.51 2.45
CA LEU A 27 -1.28 2.14 2.77
C LEU A 27 -0.50 1.57 3.95
N PHE A 28 0.81 1.83 4.00
CA PHE A 28 1.65 1.40 5.12
C PHE A 28 1.22 2.07 6.43
N LEU A 29 1.02 3.39 6.44
CA LEU A 29 0.52 4.11 7.61
C LEU A 29 -0.87 3.63 8.02
N ALA A 30 -1.76 3.40 7.06
CA ALA A 30 -3.11 2.91 7.33
C ALA A 30 -3.07 1.53 8.01
N GLY A 31 -2.26 0.59 7.50
CA GLY A 31 -2.06 -0.72 8.12
C GLY A 31 -1.43 -0.63 9.52
N TRP A 32 -0.44 0.25 9.69
CA TRP A 32 0.16 0.50 11.00
C TRP A 32 -0.86 1.03 12.01
N LEU A 33 -1.60 2.08 11.64
CA LEU A 33 -2.61 2.69 12.51
C LEU A 33 -3.76 1.73 12.81
N PHE A 34 -4.14 0.90 11.85
CA PHE A 34 -5.14 -0.15 12.02
C PHE A 34 -4.74 -1.13 13.14
N VAL A 35 -3.46 -1.53 13.20
CA VAL A 35 -2.94 -2.36 14.30
C VAL A 35 -2.77 -1.56 15.59
N ALA A 36 -2.15 -0.38 15.52
CA ALA A 36 -1.84 0.43 16.70
C ALA A 36 -3.08 0.97 17.43
N SER A 37 -4.20 1.14 16.72
CA SER A 37 -5.49 1.54 17.30
C SER A 37 -6.29 0.38 17.89
N GLY A 38 -5.84 -0.86 17.72
CA GLY A 38 -6.57 -2.05 18.13
C GLY A 38 -7.75 -2.42 17.23
N LEU A 39 -7.98 -1.69 16.12
CA LEU A 39 -9.07 -1.98 15.18
C LEU A 39 -8.88 -3.32 14.43
N ALA A 40 -7.64 -3.79 14.35
CA ALA A 40 -7.31 -5.13 13.84
C ALA A 40 -7.85 -6.28 14.71
N ASP A 41 -8.16 -6.01 15.98
CA ASP A 41 -8.73 -7.00 16.87
C ASP A 41 -10.24 -7.13 16.63
N PHE A 42 -10.61 -8.07 15.77
CA PHE A 42 -11.99 -8.45 15.47
C PHE A 42 -12.64 -9.29 16.60
N GLY A 43 -12.37 -8.97 17.87
CA GLY A 43 -13.11 -9.48 19.02
C GLY A 43 -12.26 -9.97 20.19
N GLY A 44 -11.89 -9.07 21.10
CA GLY A 44 -12.17 -9.28 22.52
C GLY A 44 -10.96 -9.31 23.45
N LEU A 45 -11.15 -8.56 24.54
CA LEU A 45 -10.26 -8.40 25.70
C LEU A 45 -9.12 -7.41 25.43
N GLY A 46 -9.47 -6.14 25.43
CA GLY A 46 -8.47 -5.07 25.54
C GLY A 46 -7.80 -5.10 26.91
N PHE A 47 -6.87 -6.04 27.14
CA PHE A 47 -5.81 -6.09 28.16
C PHE A 47 -4.77 -7.14 27.74
#